data_AF-A0A6A6UAY0-F1
#
_entry.id   AF-A0A6A6UAY0-F1
#
_cell.length_a   1.000
_cell.length_b   1.000
_cell.length_c   1.000
_cell.angle_alpha   90.00
_cell.angle_beta   90.00
_cell.angle_gamma   90.00
#
_symmetry.space_group_name_H-M   'P 1'
#
loop_
_entity.id
_entity.type
_entity.pdbx_description
1 polymer ?
#
loop_
_entity_poly.entity_id
_entity_poly.type
_entity_poly.pdbx_seq_one_letter_code
_entity_poly.pdbx_strand_id
1 'polypeptide(L)'
;MSNFPSTVTLSSPPHNGTAKPHHRVPHFAAIPNEAISFLTPYSGLLLTLWLIILYAIKRYFLEMFLFPRCYKQLYKSMEDSVRRGFLVHHISAGTKVVLLIVGAKPFSDVVFGKSSLHDRYSKYTARPTMGDMLLVLTQLFVALYLFELMIRKSPSPIAVSHHVGAVVIAQAAVALSLQLDKEANATMEYVLCLVWAAFDVLAELWLNVAFILYRIYPKNYALMAYVFGSTGIISIMGTVAETVMVMTLFGQSWDQWDMSFKVVTPILHVLFTIAQIHAARILFHFWMKYKKLLAEEERDLMDPEGRMPKQKDGTKAGTILTEEPILGESSSTTPREASLDVSQNEKPKKLSVVGHINKFFTGRS
;
A
#
# COMPACT_ATOMS: atom_id res chain seq x y z
N MET A 1 52.27 35.67 -16.35
CA MET A 1 53.10 35.67 -15.12
C MET A 1 52.43 36.62 -14.15
N SER A 2 51.67 36.08 -13.19
CA SER A 2 50.87 36.85 -12.24
C SER A 2 51.05 36.24 -10.85
N ASN A 3 51.45 37.12 -9.93
CA ASN A 3 51.94 36.85 -8.58
C ASN A 3 50.86 36.24 -7.67
N PHE A 4 51.22 35.16 -6.95
CA PHE A 4 50.46 34.65 -5.81
C PHE A 4 51.01 35.27 -4.51
N PRO A 5 50.16 35.74 -3.58
CA PRO A 5 50.60 36.27 -2.30
C PRO A 5 50.88 35.17 -1.27
N SER A 6 51.89 35.46 -0.45
CA SER A 6 52.51 34.61 0.58
C SER A 6 51.56 34.17 1.69
N THR A 7 51.77 32.94 2.14
CA THR A 7 51.09 32.24 3.22
C THR A 7 51.32 32.92 4.58
N VAL A 8 50.24 33.31 5.25
CA VAL A 8 50.24 33.75 6.66
C VAL A 8 50.05 32.52 7.55
N THR A 9 51.08 32.16 8.33
CA THR A 9 51.01 31.15 9.39
C THR A 9 50.36 31.74 10.64
N LEU A 10 49.11 31.34 10.92
CA LEU A 10 48.40 31.61 12.17
C LEU A 10 48.82 30.59 13.23
N SER A 11 49.29 31.10 14.38
CA SER A 11 49.62 30.34 15.58
C SER A 11 48.34 29.90 16.32
N SER A 12 48.29 28.63 16.72
CA SER A 12 47.16 28.03 17.43
C SER A 12 47.15 28.45 18.92
N PRO A 13 45.98 28.83 19.49
CA PRO A 13 45.84 29.09 20.93
C PRO A 13 45.76 27.79 21.76
N PRO A 14 46.04 27.85 23.08
CA PRO A 14 46.13 26.68 23.95
C PRO A 14 44.76 26.03 24.21
N HIS A 15 44.72 24.71 24.07
CA HIS A 15 43.56 23.87 24.38
C HIS A 15 43.30 23.83 25.90
N ASN A 16 42.27 24.54 26.35
CA ASN A 16 41.75 24.41 27.70
C ASN A 16 40.72 23.25 27.74
N GLY A 17 41.12 22.14 28.34
CA GLY A 17 40.33 20.91 28.45
C GLY A 17 39.20 21.04 29.46
N THR A 18 37.99 21.30 28.96
CA THR A 18 36.74 20.92 29.64
C THR A 18 35.89 20.15 28.65
N ALA A 19 36.07 18.83 28.62
CA ALA A 19 35.29 17.93 27.80
C ALA A 19 33.83 17.95 28.29
N LYS A 20 33.00 18.81 27.68
CA LYS A 20 31.56 18.72 27.83
C LYS A 20 31.12 17.35 27.29
N PRO A 21 30.22 16.62 27.97
CA PRO A 21 29.70 15.36 27.46
C PRO A 21 29.10 15.61 26.08
N HIS A 22 29.68 15.00 25.06
CA HIS A 22 29.17 15.06 23.70
C HIS A 22 27.81 14.35 23.68
N HIS A 23 26.72 15.09 23.85
CA HIS A 23 25.40 14.61 23.45
C HIS A 23 25.47 14.29 21.96
N ARG A 24 25.60 13.01 21.62
CA ARG A 24 25.48 12.54 20.24
C ARG A 24 24.07 12.87 19.77
N VAL A 25 23.96 13.87 18.91
CA VAL A 25 22.72 14.14 18.17
C VAL A 25 22.38 12.88 17.37
N PRO A 26 21.13 12.37 17.43
CA PRO A 26 20.71 11.23 16.63
C PRO A 26 20.96 11.50 15.14
N HIS A 27 21.44 10.51 14.38
CA HIS A 27 21.77 10.66 12.95
C HIS A 27 20.61 11.27 12.14
N PHE A 28 19.39 10.80 12.39
CA PHE A 28 18.19 11.28 11.72
C PHE A 28 17.93 12.79 11.95
N ALA A 29 18.20 13.28 13.16
CA ALA A 29 18.09 14.69 13.51
C ALA A 29 19.28 15.54 12.99
N ALA A 30 20.28 14.90 12.37
CA ALA A 30 21.45 15.56 11.79
C ALA A 30 21.50 15.44 10.26
N ILE A 31 20.41 14.98 9.62
CA ILE A 31 20.32 14.91 8.16
C ILE A 31 20.35 16.34 7.60
N PRO A 32 21.29 16.68 6.70
CA PRO A 32 21.34 18.01 6.11
C PRO A 32 20.10 18.26 5.25
N ASN A 33 19.59 19.49 5.26
CA ASN A 33 18.53 19.86 4.33
C ASN A 33 19.15 20.10 2.93
N GLU A 34 18.97 19.13 2.03
CA GLU A 34 19.59 19.09 0.71
C GLU A 34 18.60 18.61 -0.37
N ALA A 35 18.94 18.81 -1.64
CA ALA A 35 18.06 18.37 -2.72
C ALA A 35 18.04 16.84 -2.77
N ILE A 36 16.85 16.24 -2.91
CA ILE A 36 16.75 14.77 -3.01
C ILE A 36 17.59 14.25 -4.18
N SER A 37 17.42 14.85 -5.35
CA SER A 37 18.10 14.45 -6.57
C SER A 37 18.07 15.60 -7.58
N PHE A 38 19.02 15.62 -8.50
CA PHE A 38 18.95 16.51 -9.66
C PHE A 38 17.75 16.17 -10.58
N LEU A 39 17.17 14.98 -10.44
CA LEU A 39 16.01 14.51 -11.20
C LEU A 39 14.67 15.00 -10.63
N THR A 40 14.63 15.62 -9.45
CA THR A 40 13.37 16.04 -8.80
C THR A 40 12.46 16.88 -9.71
N PRO A 41 12.95 17.85 -10.52
CA PRO A 41 12.09 18.60 -11.45
C PRO A 41 11.43 17.74 -12.54
N TYR A 42 11.93 16.52 -12.77
CA TYR A 42 11.41 15.56 -13.75
C TYR A 42 10.53 14.48 -13.09
N SER A 43 10.12 14.64 -11.83
CA SER A 43 9.31 13.66 -11.08
C SER A 43 8.03 13.27 -11.82
N GLY A 44 7.31 14.22 -12.41
CA GLY A 44 6.12 13.95 -13.22
C GLY A 44 6.38 13.12 -14.47
N LEU A 45 7.55 13.30 -15.11
CA LEU A 45 7.97 12.48 -16.24
C LEU A 45 8.31 11.05 -15.81
N LEU A 46 9.03 10.89 -14.68
CA LEU A 46 9.34 9.59 -14.09
C LEU A 46 8.06 8.83 -13.69
N LEU A 47 7.09 9.53 -13.08
CA LEU A 47 5.78 8.98 -12.75
C LEU A 47 5.05 8.46 -14.00
N THR A 48 5.02 9.28 -15.06
CA THR A 48 4.39 8.91 -16.34
C THR A 48 5.06 7.69 -16.97
N LEU A 49 6.40 7.64 -16.94
CA LEU A 49 7.17 6.51 -17.44
C LEU A 49 6.81 5.22 -16.69
N TRP A 50 6.71 5.27 -15.36
CA TRP A 50 6.34 4.11 -14.56
C TRP A 50 4.90 3.64 -14.83
N LEU A 51 3.95 4.55 -15.01
CA LEU A 51 2.58 4.18 -15.41
C LEU A 51 2.54 3.44 -16.75
N ILE A 52 3.36 3.87 -17.73
CA ILE A 52 3.51 3.18 -19.02
C ILE A 52 4.12 1.80 -18.82
N ILE A 53 5.17 1.67 -18.00
CA ILE A 53 5.82 0.39 -17.71
C ILE A 53 4.85 -0.57 -17.02
N LEU A 54 4.10 -0.12 -16.00
CA LEU A 54 3.10 -0.95 -15.32
C LEU A 54 1.98 -1.40 -16.27
N TYR A 55 1.52 -0.52 -17.17
CA TYR A 55 0.58 -0.89 -18.22
C TYR A 55 1.17 -1.94 -19.17
N ALA A 56 2.42 -1.80 -19.59
CA ALA A 56 3.09 -2.77 -20.46
C ALA A 56 3.26 -4.13 -19.77
N ILE A 57 3.65 -4.15 -18.48
CA ILE A 57 3.74 -5.36 -17.66
C ILE A 57 2.36 -6.02 -17.56
N LYS A 58 1.30 -5.26 -17.24
CA LYS A 58 -0.08 -5.76 -17.23
C LYS A 58 -0.42 -6.45 -18.54
N ARG A 59 -0.27 -5.72 -19.65
CA ARG A 59 -0.82 -6.13 -20.94
C ARG A 59 0.00 -7.24 -21.60
N TYR A 60 1.30 -7.01 -21.76
CA TYR A 60 2.16 -7.88 -22.57
C TYR A 60 2.78 -9.01 -21.75
N PHE A 61 3.12 -8.74 -20.49
CA PHE A 61 3.73 -9.76 -19.65
C PHE A 61 2.71 -10.62 -18.91
N LEU A 62 1.79 -10.03 -18.13
CA LEU A 62 0.87 -10.81 -17.32
C LEU A 62 -0.28 -11.43 -18.14
N GLU A 63 -1.07 -10.60 -18.82
CA GLU A 63 -2.26 -11.08 -19.55
C GLU A 63 -1.91 -11.95 -20.76
N MET A 64 -0.91 -11.57 -21.55
CA MET A 64 -0.55 -12.30 -22.76
C MET A 64 0.44 -13.45 -22.53
N PHE A 65 1.37 -13.33 -21.57
CA PHE A 65 2.45 -14.29 -21.40
C PHE A 65 2.30 -15.18 -20.15
N LEU A 66 2.18 -14.60 -18.95
CA LEU A 66 2.24 -15.35 -17.68
C LEU A 66 0.94 -16.10 -17.38
N PHE A 67 -0.20 -15.42 -17.38
CA PHE A 67 -1.48 -15.99 -16.96
C PHE A 67 -1.99 -17.12 -17.88
N PRO A 68 -1.88 -17.01 -19.22
CA PRO A 68 -2.23 -18.11 -20.10
C PRO A 68 -1.34 -19.35 -19.95
N ARG A 69 -0.12 -19.21 -19.41
CA ARG A 69 0.83 -20.32 -19.20
C ARG A 69 0.74 -20.92 -17.79
N CYS A 70 0.83 -20.09 -16.76
CA CYS A 70 0.92 -20.54 -15.36
C CYS A 70 -0.45 -20.74 -14.71
N TYR A 71 -1.49 -20.01 -15.14
CA TYR A 71 -2.80 -20.02 -14.49
C TYR A 71 -3.96 -20.33 -15.46
N LYS A 72 -3.68 -21.05 -16.56
CA LYS A 72 -4.59 -21.19 -17.71
C LYS A 72 -6.03 -21.56 -17.35
N GLN A 73 -6.23 -22.57 -16.50
CA GLN A 73 -7.57 -23.04 -16.13
C GLN A 73 -8.24 -22.07 -15.15
N LEU A 74 -7.52 -21.69 -14.09
CA LEU A 74 -7.98 -20.77 -13.06
C LEU A 74 -8.41 -19.42 -13.65
N TYR A 75 -7.54 -18.80 -14.46
CA TYR A 75 -7.74 -17.49 -15.03
C TYR A 75 -8.91 -17.44 -16.04
N LYS A 76 -9.18 -18.54 -16.75
CA LYS A 76 -10.33 -18.65 -17.66
C LYS A 76 -11.67 -18.79 -16.92
N SER A 77 -11.67 -19.41 -15.74
CA SER A 77 -12.88 -19.59 -14.93
C SER A 77 -13.28 -18.37 -14.11
N MET A 78 -12.38 -17.38 -13.96
CA MET A 78 -12.63 -16.19 -13.15
C MET A 78 -13.56 -15.20 -13.88
N GLU A 79 -14.52 -14.64 -13.13
CA GLU A 79 -15.27 -13.46 -13.55
C GLU A 79 -14.34 -12.26 -13.76
N ASP A 80 -14.73 -11.29 -14.60
CA ASP A 80 -13.91 -10.14 -14.95
C ASP A 80 -13.45 -9.33 -13.73
N SER A 81 -14.31 -9.12 -12.72
CA SER A 81 -13.93 -8.38 -11.49
C SER A 81 -12.81 -9.10 -10.75
N VAL A 82 -13.03 -10.38 -10.46
CA VAL A 82 -12.06 -11.24 -9.75
C VAL A 82 -10.74 -11.34 -10.52
N ARG A 83 -10.82 -11.44 -11.85
CA ARG A 83 -9.67 -11.53 -12.73
C ARG A 83 -8.83 -10.26 -12.71
N ARG A 84 -9.45 -9.08 -12.68
CA ARG A 84 -8.77 -7.79 -12.50
C ARG A 84 -8.11 -7.71 -11.13
N GLY A 85 -8.81 -8.09 -10.05
CA GLY A 85 -8.25 -8.14 -8.70
C GLY A 85 -7.01 -9.06 -8.62
N PHE A 86 -7.11 -10.27 -9.18
CA PHE A 86 -5.98 -11.21 -9.25
C PHE A 86 -4.78 -10.62 -10.00
N LEU A 87 -5.02 -9.93 -11.11
CA LEU A 87 -3.98 -9.23 -11.87
C LEU A 87 -3.32 -8.12 -11.05
N VAL A 88 -4.13 -7.28 -10.41
CA VAL A 88 -3.65 -6.15 -9.60
C VAL A 88 -2.77 -6.66 -8.45
N HIS A 89 -3.17 -7.73 -7.76
CA HIS A 89 -2.36 -8.30 -6.69
C HIS A 89 -0.98 -8.79 -7.17
N HIS A 90 -0.89 -9.37 -8.39
CA HIS A 90 0.40 -9.79 -8.95
C HIS A 90 1.32 -8.62 -9.28
N ILE A 91 0.78 -7.57 -9.91
CA ILE A 91 1.54 -6.36 -10.22
C ILE A 91 2.00 -5.69 -8.94
N SER A 92 1.10 -5.59 -7.95
CA SER A 92 1.40 -4.99 -6.66
C SER A 92 2.49 -5.76 -5.93
N ALA A 93 2.34 -7.09 -5.77
CA ALA A 93 3.36 -7.92 -5.13
C ALA A 93 4.71 -7.83 -5.86
N GLY A 94 4.72 -7.97 -7.19
CA GLY A 94 5.95 -7.89 -7.98
C GLY A 94 6.65 -6.55 -7.86
N THR A 95 5.89 -5.45 -7.95
CA THR A 95 6.43 -4.08 -7.83
C THR A 95 6.98 -3.83 -6.42
N LYS A 96 6.28 -4.29 -5.39
CA LYS A 96 6.72 -4.18 -3.99
C LYS A 96 7.99 -4.99 -3.72
N VAL A 97 8.15 -6.17 -4.33
CA VAL A 97 9.42 -6.92 -4.28
C VAL A 97 10.56 -6.13 -4.91
N VAL A 98 10.32 -5.47 -6.06
CA VAL A 98 11.33 -4.59 -6.70
C VAL A 98 11.67 -3.41 -5.80
N LEU A 99 10.67 -2.73 -5.22
CA LEU A 99 10.87 -1.62 -4.29
C LEU A 99 11.73 -2.04 -3.10
N LEU A 100 11.47 -3.20 -2.49
CA LEU A 100 12.26 -3.69 -1.36
C LEU A 100 13.69 -4.06 -1.76
N ILE A 101 13.88 -4.80 -2.86
CA ILE A 101 15.21 -5.26 -3.26
C ILE A 101 16.09 -4.07 -3.70
N VAL A 102 15.59 -3.21 -4.57
CA VAL A 102 16.36 -2.09 -5.11
C VAL A 102 16.49 -0.98 -4.05
N GLY A 103 15.44 -0.78 -3.25
CA GLY A 103 15.36 0.24 -2.21
C GLY A 103 16.05 -0.13 -0.90
N ALA A 104 16.37 -1.41 -0.64
CA ALA A 104 17.03 -1.82 0.61
C ALA A 104 18.31 -1.03 0.88
N LYS A 105 19.24 -1.01 -0.08
CA LYS A 105 20.52 -0.34 0.09
C LYS A 105 20.39 1.18 0.32
N PRO A 106 19.80 1.97 -0.60
CA PRO A 106 19.81 3.42 -0.44
C PRO A 106 18.94 3.86 0.73
N PHE A 107 17.85 3.15 1.05
CA PHE A 107 17.05 3.39 2.24
C PHE A 107 17.86 3.16 3.52
N SER A 108 18.48 1.98 3.67
CA SER A 108 19.21 1.65 4.90
C SER A 108 20.41 2.56 5.12
N ASP A 109 21.16 2.87 4.06
CA ASP A 109 22.35 3.71 4.14
C ASP A 109 22.04 5.17 4.52
N VAL A 110 20.88 5.69 4.10
CA VAL A 110 20.43 7.06 4.39
C VAL A 110 19.75 7.15 5.75
N VAL A 111 18.80 6.25 6.05
CA VAL A 111 17.99 6.30 7.27
C VAL A 111 18.77 5.87 8.50
N PHE A 112 19.53 4.78 8.41
CA PHE A 112 20.24 4.16 9.54
C PHE A 112 21.76 4.26 9.44
N GLY A 113 22.28 4.53 8.25
CA GLY A 113 23.71 4.61 7.97
C GLY A 113 24.29 5.99 8.24
N LYS A 114 25.39 6.31 7.55
CA LYS A 114 26.05 7.62 7.59
C LYS A 114 25.99 8.34 6.25
N SER A 115 25.19 7.82 5.32
CA SER A 115 25.14 8.34 3.96
C SER A 115 24.11 9.46 3.84
N SER A 116 24.41 10.40 2.96
CA SER A 116 23.54 11.47 2.48
C SER A 116 22.78 11.04 1.21
N LEU A 117 21.82 11.86 0.76
CA LEU A 117 21.10 11.61 -0.50
C LEU A 117 22.02 11.82 -1.72
N HIS A 118 23.06 12.62 -1.58
CA HIS A 118 24.04 12.88 -2.63
C HIS A 118 25.17 11.83 -2.72
N ASP A 119 25.29 10.93 -1.75
CA ASP A 119 26.29 9.88 -1.80
C ASP A 119 26.05 8.89 -2.94
N ARG A 120 27.14 8.38 -3.51
CA ARG A 120 27.10 7.42 -4.62
C ARG A 120 26.42 6.11 -4.21
N TYR A 121 25.53 5.61 -5.06
CA TYR A 121 24.86 4.33 -4.85
C TYR A 121 25.84 3.15 -4.86
N SER A 122 26.76 3.17 -5.83
CA SER A 122 27.78 2.15 -6.04
C SER A 122 29.18 2.71 -5.81
N LYS A 123 30.11 1.87 -5.34
CA LYS A 123 31.52 2.25 -5.20
C LYS A 123 32.20 2.46 -6.56
N TYR A 124 31.68 1.83 -7.61
CA TYR A 124 32.34 1.77 -8.93
C TYR A 124 31.95 2.90 -9.87
N THR A 125 30.80 3.55 -9.64
CA THR A 125 30.28 4.60 -10.52
C THR A 125 29.93 5.84 -9.69
N ALA A 126 30.19 7.02 -10.25
CA ALA A 126 29.83 8.28 -9.58
C ALA A 126 28.31 8.50 -9.51
N ARG A 127 27.56 7.88 -10.42
CA ARG A 127 26.09 7.89 -10.47
C ARG A 127 25.54 6.47 -10.66
N PRO A 128 24.28 6.20 -10.29
CA PRO A 128 23.34 7.10 -9.61
C PRO A 128 23.72 7.39 -8.14
N THR A 129 23.17 8.46 -7.54
CA THR A 129 23.25 8.70 -6.08
C THR A 129 22.18 7.92 -5.31
N MET A 130 22.24 7.89 -3.98
CA MET A 130 21.18 7.30 -3.15
C MET A 130 19.83 7.99 -3.40
N GLY A 131 19.84 9.33 -3.45
CA GLY A 131 18.66 10.14 -3.69
C GLY A 131 18.08 9.99 -5.10
N ASP A 132 18.93 9.81 -6.14
CA ASP A 132 18.46 9.46 -7.48
C ASP A 132 17.66 8.14 -7.46
N MET A 133 18.19 7.12 -6.78
CA MET A 133 17.53 5.82 -6.65
C MET A 133 16.24 5.92 -5.84
N LEU A 134 16.28 6.60 -4.69
CA LEU A 134 15.10 6.77 -3.83
C LEU A 134 14.00 7.54 -4.53
N LEU A 135 14.31 8.62 -5.27
CA LEU A 135 13.33 9.38 -6.02
C LEU A 135 12.66 8.52 -7.10
N VAL A 136 13.44 7.75 -7.87
CA VAL A 136 12.90 6.85 -8.91
C VAL A 136 11.96 5.82 -8.28
N LEU A 137 12.31 5.27 -7.12
CA LEU A 137 11.48 4.32 -6.38
C LEU A 137 10.24 4.97 -5.77
N THR A 138 10.33 6.22 -5.28
CA THR A 138 9.15 6.99 -4.82
C THR A 138 8.17 7.18 -5.97
N GLN A 139 8.63 7.49 -7.18
CA GLN A 139 7.74 7.63 -8.34
C GLN A 139 7.14 6.27 -8.77
N LEU A 140 7.89 5.16 -8.63
CA LEU A 140 7.35 3.82 -8.84
C LEU A 140 6.26 3.46 -7.82
N PHE A 141 6.47 3.79 -6.54
CA PHE A 141 5.50 3.60 -5.47
C PHE A 141 4.21 4.38 -5.74
N VAL A 142 4.32 5.66 -6.13
CA VAL A 142 3.15 6.48 -6.48
C VAL A 142 2.46 5.95 -7.73
N ALA A 143 3.22 5.56 -8.76
CA ALA A 143 2.66 4.95 -9.97
C ALA A 143 1.87 3.68 -9.65
N LEU A 144 2.36 2.86 -8.72
CA LEU A 144 1.69 1.65 -8.29
C LEU A 144 0.32 1.95 -7.68
N TYR A 145 0.21 2.91 -6.75
CA TYR A 145 -1.08 3.23 -6.14
C TYR A 145 -2.07 3.91 -7.08
N LEU A 146 -1.60 4.78 -7.97
CA LEU A 146 -2.45 5.29 -9.04
C LEU A 146 -2.95 4.16 -9.94
N PHE A 147 -2.07 3.23 -10.31
CA PHE A 147 -2.43 2.07 -11.11
C PHE A 147 -3.48 1.18 -10.41
N GLU A 148 -3.32 0.90 -9.12
CA GLU A 148 -4.30 0.14 -8.34
C GLU A 148 -5.66 0.82 -8.30
N LEU A 149 -5.69 2.14 -8.05
CA LEU A 149 -6.91 2.94 -8.02
C LEU A 149 -7.64 2.93 -9.37
N MET A 150 -6.92 2.98 -10.49
CA MET A 150 -7.52 2.98 -11.83
C MET A 150 -8.05 1.61 -12.27
N ILE A 151 -7.43 0.51 -11.85
CA ILE A 151 -7.76 -0.83 -12.35
C ILE A 151 -8.77 -1.57 -11.45
N ARG A 152 -8.77 -1.32 -10.14
CA ARG A 152 -9.74 -1.95 -9.22
C ARG A 152 -11.16 -1.45 -9.52
N LYS A 153 -12.11 -2.39 -9.66
CA LYS A 153 -13.51 -2.09 -9.98
C LYS A 153 -14.26 -1.44 -8.80
N SER A 154 -14.01 -1.91 -7.59
CA SER A 154 -14.72 -1.49 -6.38
C SER A 154 -13.81 -1.53 -5.15
N PRO A 155 -12.78 -0.67 -5.07
CA PRO A 155 -11.97 -0.55 -3.86
C PRO A 155 -12.81 -0.02 -2.69
N SER A 156 -12.53 -0.45 -1.47
CA SER A 156 -13.23 0.08 -0.30
C SER A 156 -12.86 1.55 -0.07
N PRO A 157 -13.76 2.37 0.51
CA PRO A 157 -13.46 3.78 0.80
C PRO A 157 -12.19 3.96 1.64
N ILE A 158 -11.95 3.07 2.61
CA ILE A 158 -10.75 3.10 3.46
C ILE A 158 -9.49 2.85 2.62
N ALA A 159 -9.51 1.85 1.74
CA ALA A 159 -8.38 1.57 0.85
C ALA A 159 -8.14 2.71 -0.15
N VAL A 160 -9.21 3.32 -0.69
CA VAL A 160 -9.09 4.51 -1.55
C VAL A 160 -8.44 5.66 -0.80
N SER A 161 -8.92 5.98 0.40
CA SER A 161 -8.36 7.05 1.23
C SER A 161 -6.90 6.79 1.59
N HIS A 162 -6.54 5.54 1.91
CA HIS A 162 -5.16 5.13 2.17
C HIS A 162 -4.26 5.38 0.96
N HIS A 163 -4.63 4.86 -0.21
CA HIS A 163 -3.85 5.02 -1.44
C HIS A 163 -3.74 6.49 -1.87
N VAL A 164 -4.85 7.24 -1.85
CA VAL A 164 -4.85 8.68 -2.19
C VAL A 164 -3.99 9.45 -1.21
N GLY A 165 -4.12 9.18 0.10
CA GLY A 165 -3.29 9.78 1.13
C GLY A 165 -1.80 9.51 0.90
N ALA A 166 -1.43 8.26 0.62
CA ALA A 166 -0.05 7.87 0.35
C ALA A 166 0.52 8.57 -0.90
N VAL A 167 -0.27 8.69 -1.97
CA VAL A 167 0.11 9.44 -3.18
C VAL A 167 0.32 10.92 -2.87
N VAL A 168 -0.62 11.55 -2.15
CA VAL A 168 -0.55 12.98 -1.81
C VAL A 168 0.65 13.28 -0.94
N ILE A 169 0.88 12.49 0.12
CA ILE A 169 2.01 12.68 1.04
C ILE A 169 3.34 12.49 0.30
N ALA A 170 3.48 11.42 -0.50
CA ALA A 170 4.71 11.17 -1.23
C ALA A 170 5.01 12.28 -2.27
N GLN A 171 3.99 12.77 -2.98
CA GLN A 171 4.17 13.86 -3.95
C GLN A 171 4.41 15.21 -3.27
N ALA A 172 3.78 15.46 -2.12
CA ALA A 172 4.04 16.66 -1.32
C ALA A 172 5.49 16.69 -0.83
N ALA A 173 6.00 15.59 -0.27
CA ALA A 173 7.39 15.50 0.16
C ALA A 173 8.39 15.76 -1.00
N VAL A 174 8.11 15.21 -2.19
CA VAL A 174 8.91 15.50 -3.40
C VAL A 174 8.80 16.98 -3.79
N ALA A 175 7.62 17.56 -3.76
CA ALA A 175 7.40 18.97 -4.13
C ALA A 175 8.08 19.95 -3.15
N LEU A 176 8.03 19.68 -1.85
CA LEU A 176 8.67 20.50 -0.82
C LEU A 176 10.20 20.50 -0.98
N SER A 177 10.78 19.39 -1.42
CA SER A 177 12.22 19.31 -1.73
C SER A 177 12.70 20.20 -2.88
N LEU A 178 11.79 20.79 -3.68
CA LEU A 178 12.13 21.79 -4.70
C LEU A 178 12.30 23.20 -4.12
N GLN A 179 11.84 23.44 -2.90
CA GLN A 179 11.85 24.76 -2.25
C GLN A 179 12.67 24.74 -0.95
N LEU A 180 13.87 24.16 -0.99
CA LEU A 180 14.76 24.00 0.17
C LEU A 180 15.03 25.32 0.92
N ASP A 181 15.11 26.44 0.20
CA ASP A 181 15.34 27.75 0.79
C ASP A 181 14.18 28.25 1.66
N LYS A 182 12.97 27.71 1.44
CA LYS A 182 11.76 28.04 2.20
C LYS A 182 11.39 26.97 3.21
N GLU A 183 11.72 25.71 2.92
CA GLU A 183 11.32 24.54 3.68
C GLU A 183 12.56 23.92 4.34
N ALA A 184 12.88 24.38 5.55
CA ALA A 184 14.07 23.97 6.30
C ALA A 184 14.09 22.46 6.63
N ASN A 185 12.93 21.80 6.58
CA ASN A 185 12.73 20.41 6.98
C ASN A 185 12.41 19.46 5.81
N ALA A 186 12.45 19.94 4.56
CA ALA A 186 11.98 19.17 3.40
C ALA A 186 12.67 17.80 3.26
N THR A 187 13.97 17.75 3.54
CA THR A 187 14.73 16.48 3.47
C THR A 187 14.29 15.49 4.54
N MET A 188 14.11 15.96 5.78
CA MET A 188 13.67 15.12 6.88
C MET A 188 12.26 14.58 6.65
N GLU A 189 11.37 15.40 6.11
CA GLU A 189 10.03 14.97 5.73
C GLU A 189 10.07 13.88 4.65
N TYR A 190 10.89 14.07 3.61
CA TYR A 190 11.07 13.05 2.58
C TYR A 190 11.59 11.73 3.17
N VAL A 191 12.60 11.79 4.04
CA VAL A 191 13.14 10.58 4.69
C VAL A 191 12.12 9.93 5.63
N LEU A 192 11.33 10.70 6.38
CA LEU A 192 10.25 10.17 7.21
C LEU A 192 9.17 9.48 6.34
N CYS A 193 8.83 10.09 5.20
CA CYS A 193 7.92 9.50 4.22
C CYS A 193 8.47 8.18 3.65
N LEU A 194 9.79 8.05 3.44
CA LEU A 194 10.41 6.79 3.03
C LEU A 194 10.28 5.70 4.10
N VAL A 195 10.39 6.05 5.39
CA VAL A 195 10.18 5.11 6.50
C VAL A 195 8.75 4.60 6.50
N TRP A 196 7.76 5.48 6.35
CA TRP A 196 6.36 5.07 6.18
C TRP A 196 6.17 4.16 4.97
N ALA A 197 6.67 4.56 3.81
CA ALA A 197 6.55 3.78 2.58
C ALA A 197 7.18 2.38 2.73
N ALA A 198 8.29 2.24 3.47
CA ALA A 198 8.92 0.95 3.70
C ALA A 198 8.03 -0.02 4.50
N PHE A 199 7.41 0.45 5.59
CA PHE A 199 6.47 -0.37 6.37
C PHE A 199 5.20 -0.69 5.60
N ASP A 200 4.66 0.29 4.89
CA ASP A 200 3.48 0.13 4.04
C ASP A 200 3.71 -0.93 2.94
N VAL A 201 4.83 -0.83 2.22
CA VAL A 201 5.24 -1.83 1.21
C VAL A 201 5.38 -3.22 1.81
N LEU A 202 5.98 -3.36 3.00
CA LEU A 202 6.13 -4.65 3.68
C LEU A 202 4.77 -5.24 4.09
N ALA A 203 3.91 -4.45 4.74
CA ALA A 203 2.61 -4.90 5.22
C ALA A 203 1.71 -5.33 4.06
N GLU A 204 1.59 -4.48 3.03
CA GLU A 204 0.76 -4.76 1.88
C GLU A 204 1.31 -5.87 0.97
N LEU A 205 2.63 -6.11 0.94
CA LEU A 205 3.20 -7.23 0.19
C LEU A 205 2.62 -8.57 0.70
N TRP A 206 2.58 -8.75 2.03
CA TRP A 206 2.00 -9.95 2.63
C TRP A 206 0.51 -10.11 2.33
N LEU A 207 -0.26 -9.00 2.37
CA LEU A 207 -1.67 -9.03 1.95
C LEU A 207 -1.83 -9.47 0.50
N ASN A 208 -1.03 -8.91 -0.42
CA ASN A 208 -1.12 -9.28 -1.84
C ASN A 208 -0.79 -10.77 -2.06
N VAL A 209 0.23 -11.29 -1.39
CA VAL A 209 0.57 -12.72 -1.45
C VAL A 209 -0.57 -13.57 -0.89
N ALA A 210 -1.15 -13.19 0.25
CA ALA A 210 -2.29 -13.90 0.85
C ALA A 210 -3.49 -13.97 -0.11
N PHE A 211 -3.85 -12.85 -0.76
CA PHE A 211 -4.95 -12.83 -1.72
C PHE A 211 -4.65 -13.59 -3.01
N ILE A 212 -3.40 -13.63 -3.47
CA ILE A 212 -2.99 -14.50 -4.59
C ILE A 212 -3.20 -15.97 -4.22
N LEU A 213 -2.69 -16.40 -3.06
CA LEU A 213 -2.82 -17.78 -2.59
C LEU A 213 -4.29 -18.17 -2.36
N TYR A 214 -5.10 -17.24 -1.84
CA TYR A 214 -6.55 -17.41 -1.69
C TYR A 214 -7.26 -17.73 -3.00
N ARG A 215 -6.82 -17.13 -4.12
CA ARG A 215 -7.38 -17.42 -5.44
C ARG A 215 -6.87 -18.73 -6.03
N ILE A 216 -5.63 -19.12 -5.73
CA ILE A 216 -5.02 -20.35 -6.26
C ILE A 216 -5.52 -21.59 -5.51
N TYR A 217 -5.65 -21.52 -4.18
CA TYR A 217 -5.97 -22.67 -3.32
C TYR A 217 -7.24 -22.43 -2.47
N PRO A 218 -8.40 -22.10 -3.06
CA PRO A 218 -9.59 -21.68 -2.30
C PRO A 218 -10.18 -22.78 -1.39
N LYS A 219 -9.89 -24.06 -1.70
CA LYS A 219 -10.38 -25.24 -0.96
C LYS A 219 -9.40 -25.78 0.07
N ASN A 220 -8.17 -25.28 0.13
CA ASN A 220 -7.22 -25.73 1.15
C ASN A 220 -7.43 -24.90 2.42
N TYR A 221 -8.41 -25.30 3.23
CA TYR A 221 -8.84 -24.51 4.41
C TYR A 221 -7.73 -24.37 5.45
N ALA A 222 -6.91 -25.42 5.64
CA ALA A 222 -5.75 -25.38 6.52
C ALA A 222 -4.75 -24.32 6.07
N LEU A 223 -4.30 -24.37 4.80
CA LEU A 223 -3.36 -23.38 4.26
C LEU A 223 -3.91 -21.96 4.38
N MET A 224 -5.19 -21.75 4.04
CA MET A 224 -5.82 -20.43 4.13
C MET A 224 -5.90 -19.91 5.56
N ALA A 225 -6.24 -20.77 6.53
CA ALA A 225 -6.22 -20.40 7.93
C ALA A 225 -4.82 -19.96 8.38
N TYR A 226 -3.77 -20.70 8.01
CA TYR A 226 -2.39 -20.32 8.33
C TYR A 226 -1.96 -19.02 7.65
N VAL A 227 -2.25 -18.85 6.35
CA VAL A 227 -1.86 -17.66 5.59
C VAL A 227 -2.53 -16.41 6.14
N PHE A 228 -3.85 -16.42 6.34
CA PHE A 228 -4.55 -15.24 6.86
C PHE A 228 -4.21 -14.96 8.33
N GLY A 229 -4.05 -15.99 9.16
CA GLY A 229 -3.64 -15.83 10.55
C GLY A 229 -2.24 -15.23 10.67
N SER A 230 -1.26 -15.79 9.94
CA SER A 230 0.11 -15.27 9.94
C SER A 230 0.21 -13.86 9.35
N THR A 231 -0.47 -13.59 8.22
CA THR A 231 -0.53 -12.24 7.63
C THR A 231 -1.15 -11.23 8.59
N GLY A 232 -2.20 -11.60 9.32
CA GLY A 232 -2.81 -10.74 10.34
C GLY A 232 -1.85 -10.42 11.50
N ILE A 233 -1.14 -11.42 12.01
CA ILE A 233 -0.13 -11.23 13.07
C ILE A 233 1.01 -10.34 12.58
N ILE A 234 1.58 -10.63 11.40
CA ILE A 234 2.65 -9.83 10.79
C ILE A 234 2.19 -8.39 10.58
N SER A 235 0.95 -8.17 10.13
CA SER A 235 0.38 -6.84 9.95
C SER A 235 0.31 -6.06 11.27
N ILE A 236 -0.17 -6.67 12.35
CA ILE A 236 -0.26 -6.01 13.66
C ILE A 236 1.15 -5.69 14.20
N MET A 237 2.06 -6.67 14.14
CA MET A 237 3.44 -6.46 14.55
C MET A 237 4.14 -5.36 13.73
N GLY A 238 3.88 -5.34 12.42
CA GLY A 238 4.35 -4.32 11.49
C GLY A 238 3.85 -2.93 11.87
N THR A 239 2.55 -2.77 12.11
CA THR A 239 1.95 -1.50 12.56
C THR A 239 2.54 -1.01 13.88
N VAL A 240 2.77 -1.92 14.85
CA VAL A 240 3.41 -1.53 16.13
C VAL A 240 4.85 -1.10 15.91
N ALA A 241 5.63 -1.85 15.12
CA ALA A 241 7.01 -1.52 14.81
C ALA A 241 7.13 -0.19 14.05
N GLU A 242 6.25 0.04 13.07
CA GLU A 242 6.12 1.30 12.35
C GLU A 242 5.84 2.45 13.31
N THR A 243 4.82 2.33 14.16
CA THR A 243 4.42 3.36 15.12
C THR A 243 5.59 3.74 16.03
N VAL A 244 6.26 2.74 16.60
CA VAL A 244 7.43 2.96 17.46
C VAL A 244 8.55 3.67 16.70
N MET A 245 8.87 3.22 15.49
CA MET A 245 9.95 3.80 14.70
C MET A 245 9.64 5.24 14.28
N VAL A 246 8.47 5.47 13.67
CA VAL A 246 8.02 6.79 13.19
C VAL A 246 7.96 7.77 14.35
N MET A 247 7.32 7.41 15.47
CA MET A 247 7.20 8.31 16.62
C MET A 247 8.55 8.57 17.31
N THR A 248 9.47 7.61 17.28
CA THR A 248 10.84 7.83 17.77
C THR A 248 11.59 8.82 16.89
N LEU A 249 11.59 8.62 15.56
CA LEU A 249 12.29 9.51 14.62
C LEU A 249 11.68 10.91 14.62
N PHE A 250 10.35 10.99 14.68
CA PHE A 250 9.61 12.23 14.77
C PHE A 250 9.91 12.97 16.08
N GLY A 251 9.89 12.27 17.22
CA GLY A 251 10.20 12.84 18.53
C GLY A 251 11.66 13.29 18.68
N GLN A 252 12.62 12.52 18.14
CA GLN A 252 14.04 12.92 18.10
C GLN A 252 14.29 14.20 17.29
N SER A 253 13.36 14.51 16.39
CA SER A 253 13.42 15.64 15.46
C SER A 253 12.46 16.77 15.87
N TRP A 254 11.84 16.67 17.05
CA TRP A 254 10.72 17.53 17.46
C TRP A 254 11.02 19.03 17.30
N ASP A 255 12.20 19.47 17.72
CA ASP A 255 12.55 20.90 17.73
C ASP A 255 12.75 21.48 16.32
N GLN A 256 13.02 20.63 15.32
CA GLN A 256 13.27 21.05 13.94
C GLN A 256 11.96 21.23 13.16
N TRP A 257 10.95 20.41 13.43
CA TRP A 257 9.68 20.45 12.69
C TRP A 257 8.96 21.79 12.81
N ASP A 258 8.49 22.28 11.67
CA ASP A 258 7.52 23.36 11.61
C ASP A 258 6.22 22.98 12.31
N MET A 259 5.52 24.00 12.81
CA MET A 259 4.29 23.81 13.58
C MET A 259 3.22 23.04 12.77
N SER A 260 3.15 23.27 11.46
CA SER A 260 2.26 22.55 10.56
C SER A 260 2.51 21.04 10.60
N PHE A 261 3.78 20.60 10.53
CA PHE A 261 4.13 19.18 10.57
C PHE A 261 3.96 18.56 11.95
N LYS A 262 4.15 19.35 13.03
CA LYS A 262 3.84 18.93 14.40
C LYS A 262 2.37 18.52 14.59
N VAL A 263 1.47 19.13 13.82
CA VAL A 263 0.03 18.86 13.88
C VAL A 263 -0.39 17.81 12.84
N VAL A 264 0.04 17.97 11.58
CA VAL A 264 -0.42 17.13 10.47
C VAL A 264 0.14 15.71 10.57
N THR A 265 1.43 15.56 10.92
CA THR A 265 2.10 14.24 10.94
C THR A 265 1.43 13.25 11.91
N PRO A 266 1.12 13.61 13.18
CA PRO A 266 0.41 12.71 14.08
C PRO A 266 -1.01 12.37 13.64
N ILE A 267 -1.73 13.33 13.06
CA ILE A 267 -3.09 13.09 12.54
C ILE A 267 -3.05 12.08 11.40
N LEU A 268 -2.15 12.28 10.43
CA LEU A 268 -1.96 11.34 9.33
C LEU A 268 -1.56 9.97 9.85
N HIS A 269 -0.65 9.88 10.82
CA HIS A 269 -0.26 8.61 11.40
C HIS A 269 -1.44 7.85 12.03
N VAL A 270 -2.30 8.54 12.80
CA VAL A 270 -3.49 7.92 13.39
C VAL A 270 -4.44 7.39 12.30
N LEU A 271 -4.66 8.16 11.23
CA LEU A 271 -5.51 7.73 10.12
C LEU A 271 -4.98 6.49 9.41
N PHE A 272 -3.67 6.44 9.15
CA PHE A 272 -3.00 5.28 8.54
C PHE A 272 -3.05 4.06 9.45
N THR A 273 -2.79 4.23 10.75
CA THR A 273 -2.89 3.16 11.74
C THR A 273 -4.31 2.60 11.83
N ILE A 274 -5.35 3.44 11.76
CA ILE A 274 -6.74 2.98 11.70
C ILE A 274 -6.97 2.13 10.44
N ALA A 275 -6.48 2.56 9.28
CA ALA A 275 -6.61 1.80 8.03
C ALA A 275 -5.91 0.43 8.11
N GLN A 276 -4.71 0.37 8.70
CA GLN A 276 -3.97 -0.87 8.92
C GLN A 276 -4.67 -1.80 9.92
N ILE A 277 -5.19 -1.27 11.03
CA ILE A 277 -5.97 -2.06 12.01
C ILE A 277 -7.24 -2.61 11.36
N HIS A 278 -7.91 -1.83 10.52
CA HIS A 278 -9.07 -2.29 9.75
C HIS A 278 -8.70 -3.45 8.82
N ALA A 279 -7.57 -3.36 8.10
CA ALA A 279 -7.07 -4.45 7.27
C ALA A 279 -6.76 -5.71 8.10
N ALA A 280 -6.08 -5.56 9.25
CA ALA A 280 -5.80 -6.66 10.18
C ALA A 280 -7.08 -7.32 10.72
N ARG A 281 -8.10 -6.53 11.04
CA ARG A 281 -9.42 -7.04 11.45
C ARG A 281 -10.06 -7.90 10.36
N ILE A 282 -9.96 -7.51 9.10
CA ILE A 282 -10.49 -8.29 7.97
C ILE A 282 -9.74 -9.62 7.83
N LEU A 283 -8.40 -9.61 7.93
CA LEU A 283 -7.59 -10.84 7.91
C LEU A 283 -7.97 -11.79 9.05
N PHE A 284 -8.22 -11.26 10.25
CA PHE A 284 -8.68 -12.05 11.39
C PHE A 284 -10.05 -12.69 11.14
N HIS A 285 -10.98 -11.98 10.49
CA HIS A 285 -12.27 -12.56 10.09
C HIS A 285 -12.09 -13.71 9.10
N PHE A 286 -11.21 -13.55 8.10
CA PHE A 286 -10.87 -14.63 7.16
C PHE A 286 -10.26 -15.83 7.87
N TRP A 287 -9.32 -15.59 8.79
CA TRP A 287 -8.71 -16.65 9.58
C TRP A 287 -9.75 -17.45 10.36
N MET A 288 -10.64 -16.77 11.10
CA MET A 288 -11.70 -17.41 11.87
C MET A 288 -12.68 -18.19 10.97
N LYS A 289 -13.05 -17.62 9.82
CA LYS A 289 -13.89 -18.30 8.81
C LYS A 289 -13.26 -19.61 8.35
N TYR A 290 -11.97 -19.59 7.99
CA TYR A 290 -11.27 -20.78 7.50
C TYR A 290 -11.01 -21.82 8.59
N LYS A 291 -10.77 -21.42 9.84
CA LYS A 291 -10.74 -22.35 10.98
C LYS A 291 -12.06 -23.08 11.17
N LYS A 292 -13.19 -22.38 11.02
CA LYS A 292 -14.52 -22.99 11.11
C LYS A 292 -14.76 -24.01 9.99
N LEU A 293 -14.42 -23.65 8.75
CA LEU A 293 -14.54 -24.55 7.60
C LEU A 293 -13.67 -25.81 7.74
N LEU A 294 -12.45 -25.65 8.27
CA LEU A 294 -11.57 -26.79 8.55
C LEU A 294 -12.19 -27.73 9.61
N ALA A 295 -12.74 -27.18 10.69
CA ALA A 295 -13.41 -27.99 11.72
C ALA A 295 -14.71 -28.66 11.22
N GLU A 296 -15.39 -28.08 10.23
CA GLU A 296 -16.53 -28.73 9.55
C GLU A 296 -16.05 -29.89 8.67
N GLU A 297 -14.99 -29.70 7.88
CA GLU A 297 -14.38 -30.74 7.05
C GLU A 297 -13.87 -31.92 7.89
N GLU A 298 -13.21 -31.65 9.02
CA GLU A 298 -12.75 -32.70 9.95
C GLU A 298 -13.91 -33.50 10.55
N ARG A 299 -15.02 -32.85 10.91
CA ARG A 299 -16.21 -33.54 11.42
C ARG A 299 -16.88 -34.41 10.35
N ASP A 300 -16.99 -33.90 9.13
CA ASP A 300 -17.56 -34.64 7.99
C ASP A 300 -16.72 -35.89 7.62
N LEU A 301 -15.43 -35.91 7.97
CA LEU A 301 -14.55 -37.06 7.82
C LEU A 301 -14.67 -38.08 8.95
N MET A 302 -15.02 -37.64 10.17
CA MET A 302 -15.18 -38.50 11.35
C MET A 302 -16.55 -39.20 11.44
N ASP A 303 -17.59 -38.68 10.77
CA ASP A 303 -18.93 -39.27 10.72
C ASP A 303 -19.36 -39.62 9.27
N PRO A 304 -18.82 -40.70 8.69
CA PRO A 304 -19.19 -41.12 7.33
C PRO A 304 -20.63 -41.66 7.22
N GLU A 305 -21.19 -42.19 8.32
CA GLU A 305 -22.51 -42.86 8.35
C GLU A 305 -23.68 -41.87 8.59
N GLY A 306 -23.43 -40.69 9.17
CA GLY A 306 -24.40 -39.59 9.31
C GLY A 306 -24.85 -38.95 7.99
N ARG A 307 -24.27 -39.35 6.84
CA ARG A 307 -24.71 -38.95 5.49
C ARG A 307 -25.99 -39.67 5.08
N MET A 308 -27.09 -39.49 5.82
CA MET A 308 -28.36 -39.48 5.11
C MET A 308 -28.33 -38.28 4.17
N PRO A 309 -28.52 -38.46 2.85
CA PRO A 309 -28.51 -37.35 1.93
C PRO A 309 -29.67 -36.44 2.33
N LYS A 310 -29.36 -35.34 3.02
CA LYS A 310 -30.22 -34.17 2.98
C LYS A 310 -30.34 -33.84 1.51
N GLN A 311 -31.49 -34.20 0.93
CA GLN A 311 -31.93 -33.85 -0.40
C GLN A 311 -31.66 -32.36 -0.54
N LYS A 312 -30.54 -32.03 -1.19
CA LYS A 312 -30.15 -30.66 -1.47
C LYS A 312 -31.17 -30.20 -2.49
N ASP A 313 -32.19 -29.49 -2.02
CA ASP A 313 -33.03 -28.69 -2.89
C ASP A 313 -32.10 -27.90 -3.81
N GLY A 314 -32.25 -28.18 -5.10
CA GLY A 314 -31.33 -27.77 -6.15
C GLY A 314 -31.39 -26.28 -6.38
N THR A 315 -30.81 -25.48 -5.49
CA THR A 315 -30.58 -24.06 -5.74
C THR A 315 -29.44 -23.57 -4.82
N LYS A 316 -28.40 -22.97 -5.42
CA LYS A 316 -27.27 -22.24 -4.78
C LYS A 316 -25.94 -22.98 -4.52
N ALA A 317 -25.49 -23.85 -5.43
CA ALA A 317 -24.09 -24.31 -5.44
C ALA A 317 -23.10 -23.36 -6.17
N GLY A 318 -23.55 -22.17 -6.61
CA GLY A 318 -22.76 -21.29 -7.49
C GLY A 318 -22.19 -20.00 -6.87
N THR A 319 -22.53 -19.64 -5.62
CA THR A 319 -22.32 -18.26 -5.12
C THR A 319 -21.12 -18.09 -4.18
N ILE A 320 -20.27 -19.11 -3.99
CA ILE A 320 -19.12 -19.01 -3.07
C ILE A 320 -17.90 -18.30 -3.72
N LEU A 321 -17.89 -18.10 -5.05
CA LEU A 321 -16.74 -17.52 -5.76
C LEU A 321 -16.86 -16.02 -6.11
N THR A 322 -18.00 -15.40 -5.85
CA THR A 322 -18.29 -14.00 -6.26
C THR A 322 -18.27 -12.98 -5.14
N GLU A 323 -18.22 -13.39 -3.87
CA GLU A 323 -17.89 -12.45 -2.80
C GLU A 323 -16.39 -12.15 -2.88
N GLU A 324 -16.04 -11.20 -3.75
CA GLU A 324 -14.85 -10.40 -3.51
C GLU A 324 -14.91 -9.95 -2.05
N PRO A 325 -13.82 -10.07 -1.28
CA PRO A 325 -13.69 -9.24 -0.09
C PRO A 325 -13.63 -7.80 -0.58
N ILE A 326 -14.79 -7.18 -0.71
CA ILE A 326 -14.87 -5.74 -0.64
C ILE A 326 -14.39 -5.46 0.78
N LEU A 327 -13.21 -4.85 0.90
CA LEU A 327 -12.60 -4.39 2.15
C LEU A 327 -13.47 -3.35 2.90
N GLY A 328 -14.80 -3.37 2.75
CA GLY A 328 -15.71 -2.29 3.10
C GLY A 328 -17.21 -2.63 3.24
N GLU A 329 -17.69 -3.88 3.14
CA GLU A 329 -19.05 -4.16 3.60
C GLU A 329 -19.07 -4.37 5.12
N SER A 330 -19.15 -3.27 5.87
CA SER A 330 -19.74 -3.31 7.19
C SER A 330 -21.23 -3.59 7.03
N SER A 331 -21.69 -4.74 7.53
CA SER A 331 -23.10 -4.95 7.78
C SER A 331 -23.55 -3.96 8.87
N SER A 332 -24.02 -2.78 8.46
CA SER A 332 -24.83 -1.92 9.32
C SER A 332 -26.23 -2.56 9.41
N THR A 333 -26.34 -3.64 10.18
CA THR A 333 -27.64 -4.00 10.77
C THR A 333 -27.94 -2.95 11.82
N THR A 334 -28.67 -1.91 11.40
CA THR A 334 -29.41 -1.03 12.29
C THR A 334 -30.38 -1.87 13.13
N PRO A 335 -30.48 -1.64 14.45
CA PRO A 335 -31.54 -2.22 15.25
C PRO A 335 -32.88 -1.71 14.72
N ARG A 336 -33.77 -2.66 14.45
CA ARG A 336 -35.16 -2.44 14.12
C ARG A 336 -35.85 -1.85 15.35
N GLU A 337 -36.01 -0.53 15.39
CA GLU A 337 -36.89 0.13 16.36
C GLU A 337 -38.33 -0.35 16.15
N ALA A 338 -38.95 -0.70 17.27
CA ALA A 338 -40.31 -1.16 17.36
C ALA A 338 -41.28 0.00 17.09
N SER A 339 -42.19 -0.25 16.16
CA SER A 339 -43.60 0.16 16.13
C SER A 339 -44.08 1.20 17.15
N LEU A 340 -44.55 2.34 16.64
CA LEU A 340 -45.78 2.98 17.10
C LEU A 340 -46.62 3.40 15.88
N ASP A 341 -47.80 2.81 15.80
CA ASP A 341 -48.92 3.13 14.89
C ASP A 341 -49.28 4.61 14.93
N VAL A 342 -49.56 5.22 13.77
CA VAL A 342 -50.79 6.01 13.51
C VAL A 342 -51.10 6.00 11.99
N SER A 343 -52.18 5.32 11.63
CA SER A 343 -53.19 5.61 10.61
C SER A 343 -52.91 6.69 9.53
N GLN A 344 -53.01 6.31 8.25
CA GLN A 344 -54.10 6.76 7.35
C GLN A 344 -54.04 6.08 5.96
N ASN A 345 -55.00 5.19 5.73
CA ASN A 345 -55.93 5.15 4.60
C ASN A 345 -55.52 5.85 3.28
N GLU A 346 -55.25 5.08 2.21
CA GLU A 346 -55.93 5.24 0.90
C GLU A 346 -55.65 4.08 -0.06
N LYS A 347 -56.71 3.63 -0.76
CA LYS A 347 -56.75 2.52 -1.72
C LYS A 347 -56.33 2.98 -3.15
N PRO A 348 -56.02 2.03 -4.06
CA PRO A 348 -55.16 2.28 -5.22
C PRO A 348 -55.91 2.73 -6.47
N LYS A 349 -55.30 3.63 -7.25
CA LYS A 349 -55.64 3.85 -8.66
C LYS A 349 -54.76 2.98 -9.55
N LYS A 350 -55.38 2.02 -10.23
CA LYS A 350 -54.85 1.32 -11.41
C LYS A 350 -54.72 2.32 -12.55
N LEU A 351 -53.57 2.33 -13.22
CA LEU A 351 -53.49 2.77 -14.61
C LEU A 351 -52.56 1.84 -15.38
N SER A 352 -53.21 1.08 -16.26
CA SER A 352 -52.64 0.30 -17.35
C SER A 352 -52.36 1.26 -18.50
N VAL A 353 -51.15 1.29 -19.03
CA VAL A 353 -50.90 1.75 -20.41
C VAL A 353 -49.98 0.76 -21.09
N VAL A 354 -50.60 0.01 -22.00
CA VAL A 354 -50.02 -0.73 -23.11
C VAL A 354 -49.58 0.30 -24.17
N GLY A 355 -48.41 0.13 -24.77
CA GLY A 355 -47.99 0.96 -25.91
C GLY A 355 -46.69 0.48 -26.53
N HIS A 356 -46.82 -0.13 -27.71
CA HIS A 356 -45.78 -0.54 -28.67
C HIS A 356 -44.56 0.38 -28.79
N ILE A 357 -43.40 -0.21 -29.15
CA ILE A 357 -42.69 0.06 -30.42
C ILE A 357 -41.67 -1.05 -30.69
N ASN A 358 -41.55 -1.37 -31.99
CA ASN A 358 -40.96 -2.53 -32.61
C ASN A 358 -39.80 -2.08 -33.53
N LYS A 359 -38.80 -2.94 -33.71
CA LYS A 359 -37.82 -3.02 -34.85
C LYS A 359 -36.63 -2.04 -34.95
N PHE A 360 -35.62 -2.55 -35.70
CA PHE A 360 -34.30 -2.03 -36.14
C PHE A 360 -33.13 -2.46 -35.23
N PHE A 361 -32.12 -3.24 -35.66
CA PHE A 361 -31.48 -3.41 -36.97
C PHE A 361 -31.06 -4.87 -37.25
N THR A 362 -31.32 -5.34 -38.47
CA THR A 362 -30.47 -6.29 -39.21
C THR A 362 -29.89 -5.54 -40.41
N GLY A 363 -28.59 -5.71 -40.68
CA GLY A 363 -27.97 -5.09 -41.85
C GLY A 363 -26.47 -5.38 -41.93
N ARG A 364 -26.12 -6.37 -42.75
CA ARG A 364 -24.77 -6.65 -43.25
C ARG A 364 -24.27 -5.50 -44.12
N SER A 365 -22.96 -5.28 -44.08
CA SER A 365 -22.11 -5.16 -45.26
C SER A 365 -20.76 -5.79 -44.93
#